data_AF-A0AAE1EKU5-F1
#
_entry.id   AF-A0AAE1EKU5-F1
#
_cell.length_a   1.000
_cell.length_b   1.000
_cell.length_c   1.000
_cell.angle_alpha   90.00
_cell.angle_beta   90.00
_cell.angle_gamma   90.00
#
_symmetry.space_group_name_H-M   'P 1'
#
loop_
_entity.id
_entity.type
_entity.pdbx_description
1 polymer ?
#
loop_
_entity_poly.entity_id
_entity_poly.type
_entity_poly.pdbx_seq_one_letter_code
_entity_poly.pdbx_strand_id
1 'polypeptide(L)'
;MFKGVLVVVVVVLMFKGVLVVVVVVEVLMFKGVLVVVVVVLIFKGVLVVVVVVVVVVVEEVLMFKGVLVVVLVFKGVLVLVVLIFDET
;
A
#
# COMPACT_ATOMS: atom_id res chain seq x y z
N MET A 1 0.01 -10.47 -27.38
CA MET A 1 -1.07 -10.65 -26.37
C MET A 1 -0.39 -10.66 -25.00
N PHE A 2 -0.36 -9.52 -24.32
CA PHE A 2 0.34 -9.41 -23.03
C PHE A 2 -0.53 -10.02 -21.93
N LYS A 3 -0.01 -11.02 -21.23
CA LYS A 3 -0.61 -11.58 -20.01
C LYS A 3 0.10 -10.92 -18.83
N GLY A 4 -0.47 -9.83 -18.32
CA GLY A 4 -0.12 -9.39 -16.97
C GLY A 4 -0.69 -10.38 -15.96
N VAL A 5 -0.04 -10.53 -14.81
CA VAL A 5 -0.58 -11.30 -13.68
C VAL A 5 -1.05 -10.30 -12.62
N LEU A 6 -2.31 -10.42 -12.23
CA LEU A 6 -2.87 -9.70 -11.09
C LEU A 6 -2.95 -10.67 -9.90
N VAL A 7 -2.28 -10.33 -8.81
CA VAL A 7 -2.37 -11.05 -7.53
C VAL A 7 -3.03 -10.14 -6.51
N VAL A 8 -4.05 -10.63 -5.83
CA VAL A 8 -4.72 -9.92 -4.74
C VAL A 8 -4.73 -10.80 -3.51
N VAL A 9 -4.20 -10.28 -2.40
CA VAL A 9 -4.19 -10.94 -1.09
C VAL A 9 -4.90 -10.04 -0.10
N VAL A 10 -5.88 -10.60 0.62
CA VAL A 10 -6.60 -9.91 1.69
C VAL A 10 -6.43 -10.68 2.98
N VAL A 11 -5.95 -10.00 4.02
CA VAL A 11 -5.80 -10.55 5.37
C VAL A 11 -6.60 -9.67 6.34
N VAL A 12 -7.43 -10.31 7.17
CA VAL A 12 -8.20 -9.63 8.21
C VAL A 12 -7.84 -10.25 9.55
N LEU A 13 -7.40 -9.43 10.49
CA LEU A 13 -7.08 -9.83 11.86
C LEU A 13 -7.93 -9.02 12.84
N MET A 14 -8.47 -9.71 13.84
CA MET A 14 -9.17 -9.10 14.96
C MET A 14 -8.53 -9.55 16.27
N PHE A 15 -8.04 -8.60 17.06
CA PHE A 15 -7.45 -8.90 18.36
C PHE A 15 -7.73 -7.80 19.39
N LYS A 16 -8.32 -8.16 20.53
CA LYS A 16 -8.60 -7.24 21.67
C LYS A 16 -9.25 -5.91 21.24
N GLY A 17 -10.20 -5.96 20.31
CA GLY A 17 -10.91 -4.77 19.81
C GLY A 17 -10.12 -3.92 18.80
N VAL A 18 -8.96 -4.40 18.35
CA VAL A 18 -8.23 -3.89 17.19
C VAL A 18 -8.68 -4.69 15.97
N LEU A 19 -9.11 -4.00 14.91
CA LEU A 19 -9.30 -4.57 13.57
C LEU A 19 -8.10 -4.15 12.72
N VAL A 20 -7.46 -5.11 12.07
CA VAL A 20 -6.41 -4.89 11.08
C VAL A 20 -6.86 -5.52 9.77
N VAL A 21 -6.89 -4.74 8.70
CA VAL A 21 -7.15 -5.22 7.33
C VAL A 21 -5.92 -4.90 6.49
N VAL A 22 -5.34 -5.90 5.86
CA VAL A 22 -4.23 -5.75 4.91
C VAL A 22 -4.70 -6.23 3.55
N VAL A 23 -4.59 -5.37 2.55
CA VAL A 23 -4.85 -5.69 1.15
C VAL A 23 -3.56 -5.46 0.38
N VAL A 24 -3.07 -6.50 -0.28
CA VAL A 24 -1.91 -6.43 -1.17
C VAL A 24 -2.40 -6.70 -2.59
N VAL A 25 -2.07 -5.81 -3.51
CA VAL A 25 -2.37 -5.94 -4.93
C VAL A 25 -1.06 -5.84 -5.70
N GLU A 26 -0.72 -6.88 -6.44
CA GLU A 26 0.46 -6.91 -7.29
C GLU A 26 0.06 -7.07 -8.74
N VAL A 27 0.64 -6.24 -9.60
CA VAL A 27 0.45 -6.28 -11.05
C VAL A 27 1.81 -6.48 -11.70
N LEU A 28 2.03 -7.68 -12.23
CA LEU A 28 3.20 -7.99 -13.05
C LEU A 28 2.91 -7.61 -14.51
N MET A 29 3.74 -6.73 -15.06
CA MET A 29 3.69 -6.30 -16.46
C MET A 29 5.00 -6.65 -17.16
N PHE A 30 5.00 -6.66 -18.50
CA PHE A 30 6.14 -7.08 -19.33
C PHE A 30 7.47 -6.35 -19.01
N LYS A 31 7.41 -5.19 -18.36
CA LYS A 31 8.56 -4.30 -18.13
C LYS A 31 8.70 -3.79 -16.69
N GLY A 32 7.89 -4.33 -15.77
CA GLY A 32 7.88 -3.83 -14.40
C GLY A 32 6.81 -4.46 -13.53
N VAL A 33 6.89 -4.13 -12.25
CA VAL A 33 5.98 -4.59 -11.20
C VAL A 33 5.38 -3.37 -10.51
N LEU A 34 4.07 -3.37 -10.35
CA LEU A 34 3.36 -2.43 -9.50
C LEU A 34 2.83 -3.19 -8.27
N VAL A 35 3.25 -2.78 -7.08
CA VAL A 35 2.79 -3.33 -5.80
C VAL A 35 2.05 -2.24 -5.04
N VAL A 36 0.83 -2.52 -4.63
CA VAL A 36 0.02 -1.65 -3.78
C VAL A 36 -0.32 -2.40 -2.51
N VAL A 37 0.09 -1.86 -1.37
CA VAL A 37 -0.24 -2.39 -0.04
C VAL A 37 -1.11 -1.37 0.68
N VAL A 38 -2.30 -1.78 1.09
CA VAL A 38 -3.21 -0.99 1.91
C VAL A 38 -3.36 -1.68 3.26
N VAL A 39 -3.03 -0.97 4.34
CA VAL A 39 -3.24 -1.42 5.72
C VAL A 39 -4.22 -0.49 6.39
N VAL A 40 -5.30 -1.04 6.93
CA VAL A 40 -6.30 -0.31 7.71
C VAL A 40 -6.27 -0.85 9.14
N LEU A 41 -6.05 0.05 10.11
CA LEU A 41 -6.11 -0.23 11.53
C LEU A 41 -7.27 0.55 12.15
N ILE A 42 -8.13 -0.14 12.91
CA ILE A 42 -9.21 0.48 13.67
C ILE A 42 -9.06 0.07 15.13
N PHE A 43 -8.95 1.05 16.01
CA PHE A 43 -8.92 0.81 17.45
C PHE A 43 -9.45 2.00 18.24
N LYS A 44 -10.45 1.78 19.09
CA LYS A 44 -11.01 2.79 20.03
C LYS A 44 -11.25 4.17 19.41
N GLY A 45 -11.84 4.21 18.21
CA GLY A 45 -12.14 5.46 17.50
C GLY A 45 -10.95 6.13 16.82
N VAL A 46 -9.80 5.47 16.78
CA VAL A 46 -8.68 5.79 15.87
C VAL A 46 -8.85 4.94 14.61
N LEU A 47 -8.78 5.56 13.45
CA LEU A 47 -8.62 4.91 12.15
C LEU A 47 -7.27 5.32 11.58
N VAL A 48 -6.43 4.35 11.24
CA VAL A 48 -5.17 4.57 10.51
C VAL A 48 -5.26 3.82 9.19
N VAL A 49 -5.04 4.52 8.09
CA VAL A 49 -4.92 3.93 6.76
C VAL A 49 -3.52 4.22 6.24
N VAL A 50 -2.78 3.18 5.91
CA VAL A 50 -1.46 3.26 5.28
C VAL A 50 -1.58 2.68 3.89
N VAL A 51 -1.25 3.46 2.87
CA VAL A 51 -1.17 3.02 1.47
C VAL A 51 0.27 3.15 1.03
N VAL A 52 0.85 2.05 0.58
CA VAL A 52 2.19 2.02 -0.01
C VAL A 52 2.05 1.58 -1.45
N VAL A 53 2.52 2.41 -2.37
CA VAL A 53 2.57 2.10 -3.81
C VAL A 53 4.04 2.03 -4.19
N VAL A 54 4.49 0.90 -4.73
CA VAL A 54 5.85 0.72 -5.24
C VAL A 54 5.76 0.34 -6.70
N VAL A 55 6.52 1.04 -7.53
CA VAL A 55 6.69 0.75 -8.95
C VAL A 55 8.16 0.41 -9.17
N VAL A 56 8.38 -0.77 -9.75
CA VAL A 56 9.70 -1.28 -10.12
C VAL A 56 9.73 -1.44 -11.64
N VAL A 57 10.67 -0.78 -12.31
CA VAL A 57 10.88 -0.92 -13.75
C VAL A 57 12.19 -1.69 -13.97
N VAL A 58 12.14 -2.78 -14.74
CA VAL A 58 13.25 -3.75 -14.84
C VAL A 58 14.12 -3.52 -16.08
N GLU A 59 13.66 -2.76 -17.07
CA GLU A 59 14.27 -2.83 -18.41
C GLU A 59 15.58 -2.08 -18.61
N GLU A 60 15.97 -1.07 -17.82
CA GLU A 60 17.23 -0.33 -18.10
C GLU A 60 18.08 0.07 -16.88
N VAL A 61 17.49 0.26 -15.70
CA VAL A 61 18.15 0.39 -14.38
C VAL A 61 17.07 -0.02 -13.38
N LEU A 62 17.36 -0.74 -12.30
CA LEU A 62 16.37 -1.04 -11.26
C LEU A 62 15.92 0.26 -10.58
N MET A 63 14.99 0.98 -11.20
CA MET A 63 14.42 2.20 -10.65
C MET A 63 13.29 1.83 -9.71
N PHE A 64 13.45 2.19 -8.43
CA PHE A 64 12.44 2.01 -7.42
C PHE A 64 11.77 3.35 -7.13
N LYS A 65 10.49 3.45 -7.48
CA LYS A 65 9.67 4.61 -7.13
C LYS A 65 8.56 4.20 -6.19
N GLY A 66 8.57 4.79 -5.00
CA GLY A 66 7.62 4.52 -3.94
C GLY A 66 6.82 5.75 -3.55
N VAL A 67 5.54 5.58 -3.25
CA VAL A 67 4.72 6.59 -2.57
C VAL A 67 4.11 5.93 -1.34
N LEU A 68 4.34 6.53 -0.17
CA LEU A 68 3.70 6.14 1.08
C LEU A 68 2.74 7.23 1.50
N VAL A 69 1.46 6.89 1.61
CA VAL A 69 0.39 7.76 2.08
C VAL A 69 -0.13 7.21 3.39
N VAL A 70 -0.09 8.03 4.43
CA VAL A 70 -0.68 7.71 5.75
C VAL A 70 -1.80 8.69 6.03
N VAL A 71 -2.99 8.15 6.28
CA VAL A 71 -4.15 8.90 6.75
C VAL A 71 -4.45 8.44 8.17
N LEU A 72 -4.41 9.38 9.11
CA LEU A 72 -4.82 9.13 10.48
C LEU A 72 -6.04 9.97 10.81
N VAL A 73 -7.10 9.30 11.26
CA VAL A 73 -8.33 9.94 11.75
C VAL A 73 -8.50 9.60 13.21
N PHE A 74 -8.57 10.64 14.06
CA PHE A 74 -8.85 10.47 15.47
C PHE A 74 -9.68 11.64 15.98
N LYS A 75 -10.86 11.34 16.57
CA LYS A 75 -11.76 12.34 17.18
C LYS A 75 -12.03 13.57 16.28
N GLY A 76 -12.22 13.34 14.98
CA GLY A 76 -12.49 14.40 14.00
C GLY A 76 -11.26 15.14 13.47
N VAL A 77 -10.06 14.82 13.94
CA VAL A 77 -8.81 15.32 13.37
C VAL A 77 -8.35 14.37 12.26
N LEU A 78 -8.04 14.92 11.09
CA LEU A 78 -7.48 14.19 9.95
C LEU A 78 -6.03 14.67 9.72
N VAL A 79 -5.09 13.74 9.78
CA VAL A 79 -3.68 13.97 9.44
C VAL A 79 -3.35 13.18 8.19
N LEU A 80 -2.83 13.86 7.17
CA LEU A 80 -2.35 13.26 5.93
C LEU A 80 -0.84 13.45 5.84
N VAL A 81 -0.12 12.34 5.68
CA VAL A 81 1.33 12.34 5.41
C VAL A 81 1.55 11.65 4.08
N VAL A 82 2.30 12.30 3.18
CA VAL A 82 2.69 11.75 1.89
C VAL A 82 4.21 11.80 1.80
N LEU A 83 4.83 10.64 1.62
CA LEU A 83 6.26 10.50 1.38
C LEU A 83 6.48 9.90 -0.01
N ILE A 84 7.38 10.50 -0.77
CA ILE A 84 7.77 10.03 -2.09
C ILE A 84 9.23 9.61 -1.97
N PHE A 85 9.52 8.39 -2.43
CA PHE A 85 10.86 7.83 -2.48
C PHE A 85 11.17 7.52 -3.94
N ASP A 86 12.34 7.92 -4.39
CA ASP A 86 12.84 7.68 -5.74
C ASP A 86 14.29 7.27 -5.59
N GLU A 87 14.62 6.02 -5.95
CA GLU A 87 15.98 5.50 -5.93
C GLU A 87 16.43 5.35 -7.39
N THR A 88 17.36 6.22 -7.79
CA THR A 88 17.91 6.37 -9.16
C THR A 88 19.22 5.63 -9.34
#